data_AF-A0AAW8RRU2-F1
#
_entry.id   AF-A0AAW8RRU2-F1
#
_cell.length_a   1.000
_cell.length_b   1.000
_cell.length_c   1.000
_cell.angle_alpha   90.00
_cell.angle_beta   90.00
_cell.angle_gamma   90.00
#
_symmetry.space_group_name_H-M   'P 1'
#
loop_
_entity.id
_entity.type
_entity.pdbx_description
1 polymer ?
#
loop_
_entity_poly.entity_id
_entity_poly.type
_entity_poly.pdbx_seq_one_letter_code
_entity_poly.pdbx_strand_id
1 'polypeptide(L)' 'AQMGSLGTFLYGFLLRLTGAVGLHHTIYPLFWYTSLGGTETVAGSTIAGAQNIFFAQLADPNHTGLFTYG' A
#
# COMPACT_ATOMS: atom_id res chain seq x y z
N ALA A 1 16.09 -22.70 -17.48
CA ALA A 1 16.95 -23.07 -16.34
C ALA A 1 16.06 -23.32 -15.13
N GLN A 2 16.16 -24.47 -14.47
CA GLN A 2 15.33 -24.81 -13.31
C GLN A 2 16.24 -24.82 -12.07
N MET A 3 16.04 -23.86 -11.16
CA MET A 3 16.93 -23.63 -10.03
C MET A 3 16.75 -24.62 -8.85
N GLY A 4 15.76 -25.52 -8.91
CA GLY A 4 15.57 -26.58 -7.92
C GLY A 4 15.54 -26.07 -6.47
N SER A 5 16.15 -26.84 -5.56
CA SER A 5 16.24 -26.53 -4.13
C SER A 5 16.94 -25.20 -3.83
N LEU A 6 17.92 -24.79 -4.65
CA LEU A 6 18.58 -23.49 -4.52
C LEU A 6 17.59 -22.34 -4.78
N GLY A 7 16.68 -22.49 -5.75
CA GLY A 7 15.62 -21.52 -6.00
C GLY A 7 14.67 -21.36 -4.81
N THR A 8 14.25 -22.48 -4.21
CA THR A 8 13.41 -22.47 -3.01
C THR A 8 14.11 -21.81 -1.82
N PHE A 9 15.41 -22.13 -1.63
CA PHE A 9 16.21 -21.50 -0.58
C PHE A 9 16.30 -19.98 -0.77
N LEU A 10 16.66 -19.51 -1.97
CA LEU A 10 16.80 -18.08 -2.24
C LEU A 10 15.47 -17.34 -2.11
N TYR A 11 14.36 -17.93 -2.56
CA TYR A 11 13.03 -17.36 -2.36
C TYR A 11 12.73 -17.15 -0.88
N GLY A 12 12.91 -18.19 -0.06
CA GLY A 12 12.68 -18.10 1.39
C GLY A 12 13.63 -17.12 2.06
N PHE A 13 14.93 -17.19 1.73
CA PHE A 13 15.95 -16.32 2.30
C PHE A 13 15.66 -14.84 2.00
N LEU A 14 15.40 -14.48 0.74
CA LEU A 14 15.12 -13.10 0.34
C LEU A 14 13.80 -12.59 0.92
N LEU A 15 12.76 -13.43 0.97
CA LEU A 15 11.48 -13.07 1.59
C LEU A 15 11.64 -12.79 3.10
N ARG A 16 12.50 -13.53 3.81
CA ARG A 16 12.76 -13.30 5.23
C ARG A 16 13.68 -12.10 5.42
N LEU A 17 14.62 -11.87 4.51
CA LEU A 17 15.51 -10.72 4.53
C LEU A 17 14.73 -9.41 4.35
N THR A 18 13.77 -9.33 3.41
CA THR A 18 12.92 -8.12 3.23
C THR A 18 12.09 -7.80 4.46
N GLY A 19 11.64 -8.83 5.18
CA GLY A 19 11.02 -8.70 6.50
C GLY A 19 12.01 -8.19 7.56
N ALA A 20 13.17 -8.82 7.69
CA ALA A 20 14.16 -8.50 8.72
C ALA A 20 14.79 -7.10 8.58
N VAL A 21 15.04 -6.65 7.34
CA VAL A 21 15.56 -5.29 7.09
C VAL A 21 14.45 -4.23 7.11
N GLY A 22 13.18 -4.63 7.32
CA GLY A 22 12.08 -3.69 7.44
C GLY A 22 11.71 -2.97 6.15
N LEU A 23 12.05 -3.51 4.97
CA LEU A 23 11.82 -2.81 3.69
C LEU A 23 10.33 -2.51 3.44
N HIS A 24 9.44 -3.29 4.02
CA HIS A 24 8.00 -3.05 3.98
C HIS A 24 7.59 -1.75 4.68
N HIS A 25 8.32 -1.31 5.72
CA HIS A 25 8.10 -0.03 6.39
C HIS A 25 8.49 1.18 5.54
N THR A 26 9.31 1.02 4.51
CA THR A 26 9.59 2.11 3.56
C THR A 26 8.64 2.06 2.37
N ILE A 27 8.23 0.87 1.93
CA ILE A 27 7.34 0.69 0.78
C ILE A 27 5.90 1.11 1.11
N TYR A 28 5.31 0.65 2.22
CA TYR A 28 3.88 0.93 2.48
C TYR A 28 3.55 2.41 2.70
N PRO A 29 4.36 3.23 3.39
CA PRO A 29 4.10 4.67 3.50
C PRO A 29 4.03 5.39 2.15
N LEU A 30 4.75 4.90 1.13
CA LEU A 30 4.64 5.46 -0.23
C LEU A 30 3.22 5.27 -0.78
N PHE A 31 2.60 4.11 -0.55
CA PHE A 31 1.20 3.87 -0.94
C PHE A 31 0.21 4.60 -0.03
N TRP A 32 0.50 4.73 1.27
CA TRP A 32 -0.43 5.37 2.20
C TRP A 32 -0.54 6.88 2.04
N TYR A 33 0.56 7.55 1.69
CA TYR A 33 0.66 9.01 1.79
C TYR A 33 1.01 9.72 0.48
N THR A 34 1.29 8.98 -0.60
CA THR A 34 1.65 9.58 -1.90
C THR A 34 0.71 9.10 -2.99
N SER A 35 0.75 9.78 -4.15
CA SER A 35 -0.06 9.42 -5.32
C SER A 35 0.21 8.02 -5.86
N LEU A 36 1.29 7.35 -5.44
CA LEU A 36 1.56 5.96 -5.78
C LEU A 36 0.45 5.02 -5.30
N GLY A 37 -0.18 5.32 -4.16
CA GLY A 37 -1.37 4.59 -3.69
C GLY A 37 -2.69 5.20 -4.15
N GLY A 38 -2.67 6.01 -5.21
CA GLY A 38 -3.86 6.61 -5.81
C GLY A 38 -4.12 8.06 -5.38
N THR A 39 -5.11 8.64 -6.06
CA THR A 39 -5.59 10.01 -5.83
C THR A 39 -7.10 10.04 -5.99
N GLU A 40 -7.80 10.75 -5.10
CA GLU A 40 -9.25 10.87 -5.15
C GLU A 40 -9.72 12.24 -4.69
N THR A 41 -10.84 12.71 -5.26
CA THR A 41 -11.53 13.92 -4.78
C THR A 41 -12.55 13.55 -3.72
N VAL A 42 -12.31 13.99 -2.48
CA VAL A 42 -13.19 13.79 -1.32
C VAL A 42 -13.62 15.15 -0.79
N ALA A 43 -14.92 15.36 -0.59
CA ALA A 43 -15.49 16.65 -0.16
C ALA A 43 -14.96 17.87 -0.95
N GLY A 44 -14.71 17.71 -2.26
CA GLY A 44 -14.19 18.76 -3.14
C GLY A 44 -12.68 19.01 -3.08
N SER A 45 -11.93 18.25 -2.27
CA SER A 45 -10.46 18.32 -2.18
C SER A 45 -9.81 17.09 -2.80
N THR A 46 -8.76 17.27 -3.61
CA THR A 46 -7.97 16.15 -4.14
C THR A 46 -6.96 15.67 -3.10
N ILE A 47 -7.10 14.42 -2.67
CA ILE A 47 -6.29 13.76 -1.65
C ILE A 47 -5.45 12.66 -2.31
N ALA A 48 -4.19 12.52 -1.89
CA ALA A 48 -3.26 11.50 -2.39
C ALA A 48 -2.88 10.49 -1.31
N GLY A 49 -2.75 9.24 -1.71
CA GLY A 49 -2.39 8.12 -0.85
C GLY A 49 -3.62 7.42 -0.25
N ALA A 50 -3.61 6.09 -0.29
CA ALA A 50 -4.77 5.26 0.03
C ALA A 50 -5.27 5.48 1.47
N GLN A 51 -4.36 5.64 2.43
CA GLN A 51 -4.74 5.84 3.84
C GLN A 51 -5.33 7.24 4.07
N ASN A 52 -4.76 8.25 3.43
CA ASN A 52 -5.28 9.62 3.50
C ASN A 52 -6.67 9.71 2.87
N ILE A 53 -6.87 9.06 1.72
CA ILE A 53 -8.16 8.96 1.03
C ILE A 53 -9.19 8.29 1.93
N PHE A 54 -8.87 7.12 2.49
CA PHE A 54 -9.74 6.40 3.40
C PHE A 54 -10.16 7.25 4.59
N PHE A 55 -9.22 7.93 5.25
CA PHE A 55 -9.56 8.80 6.38
C PHE A 55 -10.35 10.04 5.98
N ALA A 56 -10.08 10.63 4.82
CA ALA A 56 -10.88 11.73 4.30
C ALA A 56 -12.33 11.29 4.03
N GLN A 57 -12.53 10.13 3.42
CA GLN A 57 -13.85 9.56 3.17
C GLN A 57 -14.56 9.20 4.49
N LEU A 58 -13.82 8.63 5.45
CA LEU A 58 -14.35 8.28 6.78
C LEU A 58 -14.79 9.52 7.58
N ALA A 59 -14.13 10.66 7.37
CA ALA A 59 -14.45 11.92 8.02
C ALA A 59 -15.58 12.71 7.32
N ASP A 60 -15.93 12.37 6.07
CA ASP A 60 -17.00 13.05 5.32
C ASP A 60 -18.38 12.49 5.71
N PRO A 61 -19.25 13.26 6.39
CA PRO A 61 -20.56 12.79 6.81
C PRO A 61 -21.52 12.53 5.64
N ASN A 62 -21.20 12.99 4.42
CA ASN A 62 -21.97 12.75 3.22
C ASN A 62 -21.46 11.54 2.43
N HIS A 63 -20.38 10.89 2.86
CA HIS A 63 -19.87 9.70 2.19
C HIS A 63 -20.88 8.55 2.32
N THR A 64 -21.26 7.98 1.18
CA THR A 64 -22.15 6.82 1.11
C THR A 64 -21.57 5.77 0.18
N GLY A 65 -21.66 4.50 0.56
CA GLY A 65 -21.15 3.39 -0.25
C GLY A 65 -19.88 2.78 0.34
N LEU A 66 -19.10 2.14 -0.53
CA LEU A 66 -17.86 1.49 -0.16
C LEU A 66 -16.71 2.50 -0.31
N PHE A 67 -15.78 2.48 0.65
CA PHE A 67 -14.53 3.22 0.52
C PHE A 67 -13.79 2.77 -0.73
N THR A 68 -13.02 3.69 -1.33
CA THR A 68 -12.37 3.43 -2.61
C THR A 68 -11.48 2.20 -2.55
N TYR A 69 -11.66 1.32 -3.53
CA TYR A 69 -10.82 0.17 -3.73
C TYR A 69 -9.45 0.64 -4.23
N GLY A 70 -8.40 0.31 -3.49
CA GLY A 70 -7.01 0.52 -3.89
C GLY A 70 -6.61 -0.29 -5.11
#